data_AF-A0A6H5KWB2-F1
#
_entry.id   AF-A0A6H5KWB2-F1
#
_cell.length_a   1.000
_cell.length_b   1.000
_cell.length_c   1.000
_cell.angle_alpha   90.00
_cell.angle_beta   90.00
_cell.angle_gamma   90.00
#
_symmetry.space_group_name_H-M   'P 1'
#
loop_
_entity.id
_entity.type
_entity.pdbx_description
1 polymer ?
#
loop_
_entity_poly.entity_id
_entity_poly.type
_entity_poly.pdbx_seq_one_letter_code
_entity_poly.pdbx_strand_id
1 'polypeptide(L)'
;MSWPVSLTQLSLGHKFIQPIVAVTWPASLQQLSFGYFFNKPIIGAMCFNRPIVGVVWPASLKELSFGDVFNEPSVDVVSPASLKQLSLGGFNQPIVDVVWPASLQLLSFGRFFNQSIANVVWPTTLKQLSFGHKFTKESFGRPRCSSYRLAVVSTSRLSEWCGRPR
;
A
#
# COMPACT_ATOMS: atom_id res chain seq x y z
N MET A 1 -21.08 17.88 5.81
CA MET A 1 -21.29 17.57 4.37
C MET A 1 -21.72 16.12 4.27
N SER A 2 -22.78 15.83 3.51
CA SER A 2 -23.20 14.46 3.20
C SER A 2 -22.69 14.07 1.82
N TRP A 3 -22.17 12.85 1.70
CA TRP A 3 -21.78 12.30 0.42
C TRP A 3 -23.02 11.85 -0.38
N PRO A 4 -22.95 11.82 -1.72
CA PRO A 4 -23.95 11.14 -2.52
C PRO A 4 -24.02 9.66 -2.11
N VAL A 5 -25.23 9.16 -1.83
CA VAL A 5 -25.44 7.76 -1.38
C VAL A 5 -25.02 6.73 -2.43
N SER A 6 -24.94 7.12 -3.70
CA SER A 6 -24.50 6.29 -4.82
C SER A 6 -23.02 6.44 -5.16
N LEU A 7 -22.24 7.21 -4.38
CA LEU A 7 -20.83 7.43 -4.66
C LEU A 7 -20.01 6.15 -4.44
N THR A 8 -19.63 5.51 -5.54
CA THR A 8 -18.84 4.26 -5.52
C THR A 8 -17.35 4.48 -5.72
N GLN A 9 -16.96 5.61 -6.30
CA GLN A 9 -15.56 5.93 -6.61
C GLN A 9 -15.27 7.37 -6.19
N LEU A 10 -14.13 7.58 -5.54
CA LEU A 10 -13.68 8.89 -5.12
C LEU A 10 -12.18 9.03 -5.38
N SER A 11 -11.83 10.07 -6.14
CA SER A 11 -10.44 10.48 -6.34
C SER A 11 -10.22 11.83 -5.69
N LEU A 12 -9.31 11.88 -4.73
CA LEU A 12 -8.89 13.12 -4.07
C LEU A 12 -7.71 13.70 -4.82
N GLY A 13 -7.83 14.96 -5.24
CA GLY A 13 -6.90 15.60 -6.16
C GLY A 13 -5.47 15.70 -5.65
N HIS A 14 -4.54 16.00 -6.57
CA HIS A 14 -3.09 16.04 -6.34
C HIS A 14 -2.65 16.87 -5.12
N LYS A 15 -3.35 17.97 -4.82
CA LYS A 15 -3.07 18.90 -3.71
C LYS A 15 -3.87 18.61 -2.42
N PHE A 16 -4.61 17.50 -2.35
CA PHE A 16 -5.36 17.15 -1.15
C PHE A 16 -4.39 16.78 -0.01
N ILE A 17 -4.40 17.59 1.05
CA ILE A 17 -3.53 17.44 2.23
C ILE A 17 -4.31 17.43 3.55
N GLN A 18 -5.64 17.37 3.48
CA GLN A 18 -6.51 17.44 4.65
C GLN A 18 -6.49 16.11 5.42
N PRO A 19 -6.63 16.13 6.76
CA PRO A 19 -6.71 14.91 7.57
C PRO A 19 -7.99 14.13 7.27
N ILE A 20 -7.92 12.80 7.37
CA ILE A 20 -9.02 11.89 7.04
C ILE A 20 -9.58 11.09 8.24
N VAL A 21 -9.01 11.27 9.44
CA VAL A 21 -9.38 10.49 10.65
C VAL A 21 -10.86 10.64 11.03
N ALA A 22 -11.44 11.81 10.80
CA ALA A 22 -12.85 12.10 11.14
C ALA A 22 -13.77 12.13 9.91
N VAL A 23 -13.35 11.55 8.78
CA VAL A 23 -14.17 11.53 7.57
C VAL A 23 -15.13 10.33 7.61
N THR A 24 -16.42 10.62 7.62
CA THR A 24 -17.45 9.60 7.39
C THR A 24 -17.56 9.33 5.89
N TRP A 25 -16.89 8.29 5.39
CA TRP A 25 -16.98 7.90 3.98
C TRP A 25 -18.36 7.35 3.62
N PRO A 26 -18.82 7.47 2.36
CA PRO A 26 -20.08 6.87 1.93
C PRO A 26 -20.00 5.34 2.03
N ALA A 27 -21.05 4.71 2.56
CA ALA A 27 -21.11 3.27 2.74
C ALA A 27 -21.03 2.49 1.40
N SER A 28 -21.33 3.13 0.27
CA SER A 28 -21.24 2.57 -1.07
C SER A 28 -19.86 2.73 -1.74
N LEU A 29 -18.90 3.38 -1.07
CA LEU A 29 -17.58 3.66 -1.65
C LEU A 29 -16.74 2.39 -1.81
N GLN A 30 -16.48 2.03 -3.05
CA GLN A 30 -15.72 0.83 -3.42
C GLN A 30 -14.28 1.16 -3.80
N GLN A 31 -14.01 2.35 -4.32
CA GLN A 31 -12.69 2.75 -4.79
C GLN A 31 -12.33 4.12 -4.24
N LEU A 32 -11.15 4.23 -3.63
CA LEU A 32 -10.61 5.47 -3.10
C LEU A 32 -9.17 5.65 -3.54
N SER A 33 -8.88 6.78 -4.17
CA SER A 33 -7.52 7.14 -4.58
C SER A 33 -7.12 8.51 -4.02
N PHE A 34 -5.94 8.57 -3.41
CA PHE A 34 -5.33 9.80 -2.94
C PHE A 34 -4.30 10.34 -3.93
N GLY A 35 -4.33 11.66 -4.14
CA GLY A 35 -3.38 12.35 -4.99
C GLY A 35 -1.98 12.45 -4.40
N TYR A 36 -1.05 12.94 -5.23
CA TYR A 36 0.39 12.96 -4.98
C TYR A 36 0.81 13.54 -3.64
N PHE A 37 0.22 14.64 -3.16
CA PHE A 37 0.66 15.30 -1.91
C PHE A 37 0.02 14.74 -0.64
N PHE A 38 -0.84 13.72 -0.73
CA PHE A 38 -1.50 13.17 0.44
C PHE A 38 -0.48 12.63 1.45
N ASN A 39 -0.63 13.09 2.71
CA ASN A 39 0.22 12.73 3.85
C ASN A 39 1.73 12.94 3.62
N LYS A 40 2.10 13.98 2.86
CA LYS A 40 3.49 14.38 2.70
C LYS A 40 4.03 15.03 3.98
N PRO A 41 5.18 14.61 4.52
CA PRO A 41 5.91 15.42 5.51
C PRO A 41 6.32 16.75 4.87
N ILE A 42 5.70 17.86 5.28
CA ILE A 42 6.08 19.20 4.81
C ILE A 42 7.20 19.72 5.71
N ILE A 43 8.42 19.78 5.18
CA ILE A 43 9.57 20.40 5.88
C ILE A 43 9.33 21.92 5.92
N GLY A 44 9.32 22.51 7.12
CA GLY A 44 9.16 23.96 7.34
C GLY A 44 7.73 24.45 7.61
N ALA A 45 6.71 23.61 7.40
CA ALA A 45 5.37 23.84 7.92
C ALA A 45 5.11 22.82 9.02
N MET A 46 4.80 23.28 10.23
CA MET A 46 4.46 22.40 11.35
C MET A 46 3.30 21.48 10.92
N CYS A 47 3.57 20.17 10.92
CA CYS A 47 2.60 19.09 11.09
C CYS A 47 1.62 18.77 9.93
N PHE A 48 2.09 18.14 8.85
CA PHE A 48 1.21 17.39 7.92
C PHE A 48 1.70 15.97 7.58
N ASN A 49 2.51 15.35 8.46
CA ASN A 49 2.57 13.89 8.53
C ASN A 49 1.67 13.47 9.69
N ARG A 50 0.36 13.36 9.44
CA ARG A 50 -0.58 12.88 10.47
C ARG A 50 -0.74 11.39 10.26
N PRO A 51 -0.55 10.57 11.31
CA PRO A 51 -0.82 9.14 11.22
C PRO A 51 -2.24 8.92 10.69
N ILE A 52 -2.40 7.94 9.80
CA ILE A 52 -3.74 7.51 9.36
C ILE A 52 -4.42 6.61 10.40
N VAL A 53 -3.82 6.47 11.59
CA VAL A 53 -4.38 5.81 12.77
C VAL A 53 -5.75 6.37 13.12
N GLY A 54 -6.72 5.48 13.27
CA GLY A 54 -8.10 5.82 13.62
C GLY A 54 -9.00 6.17 12.44
N VAL A 55 -8.51 6.10 11.19
CA VAL A 55 -9.37 6.22 10.01
C VAL A 55 -10.35 5.04 9.95
N VAL A 56 -11.63 5.34 9.91
CA VAL A 56 -12.68 4.33 9.71
C VAL A 56 -12.97 4.21 8.22
N TRP A 57 -12.48 3.15 7.58
CA TRP A 57 -12.73 2.90 6.16
C TRP A 57 -14.14 2.32 5.93
N PRO A 58 -14.79 2.61 4.79
CA PRO A 58 -16.10 2.03 4.49
C PRO A 58 -15.98 0.52 4.25
N ALA A 59 -16.93 -0.25 4.78
CA ALA A 59 -16.92 -1.72 4.70
C ALA A 59 -17.08 -2.28 3.27
N SER A 60 -17.43 -1.43 2.30
CA SER A 60 -17.53 -1.80 0.89
C SER A 60 -16.25 -1.50 0.10
N LEU A 61 -15.22 -0.91 0.72
CA LEU A 61 -13.99 -0.51 0.04
C LEU A 61 -13.25 -1.74 -0.48
N LYS A 62 -13.05 -1.79 -1.79
CA LYS A 62 -12.35 -2.88 -2.48
C LYS A 62 -10.97 -2.46 -2.94
N GLU A 63 -10.78 -1.18 -3.25
CA GLU A 63 -9.56 -0.66 -3.84
C GLU A 63 -9.14 0.64 -3.15
N LEU A 64 -7.88 0.67 -2.71
CA LEU A 64 -7.28 1.82 -2.06
C LEU A 64 -5.92 2.11 -2.71
N SER A 65 -5.75 3.35 -3.15
CA SER A 65 -4.47 3.83 -3.68
C SER A 65 -4.00 5.07 -2.95
N PHE A 66 -2.79 5.02 -2.42
CA PHE A 66 -2.09 6.18 -1.87
C PHE A 66 -1.23 6.88 -2.92
N GLY A 67 -0.91 8.14 -2.67
CA GLY A 67 -0.10 8.97 -3.56
C GLY A 67 1.39 8.66 -3.51
N ASP A 68 2.13 9.15 -4.50
CA ASP A 68 3.56 8.85 -4.71
C ASP A 68 4.51 9.37 -3.63
N VAL A 69 4.04 10.19 -2.68
CA VAL A 69 4.85 10.68 -1.55
C VAL A 69 4.36 10.15 -0.19
N PHE A 70 3.32 9.31 -0.19
CA PHE A 70 2.83 8.67 1.03
C PHE A 70 3.92 7.76 1.60
N ASN A 71 4.47 8.08 2.76
CA ASN A 71 5.57 7.33 3.36
C ASN A 71 5.39 7.15 4.87
N GLU A 72 4.16 6.84 5.27
CA GLU A 72 3.75 6.76 6.67
C GLU A 72 3.76 5.28 7.12
N PRO A 73 4.34 4.95 8.30
CA PRO A 73 4.55 3.57 8.75
C PRO A 73 3.30 2.83 9.25
N SER A 74 2.21 3.52 9.59
CA SER A 74 0.96 2.94 10.12
C SER A 74 0.08 2.26 9.06
N VAL A 75 0.70 1.54 8.12
CA VAL A 75 -0.02 0.79 7.08
C VAL A 75 -0.96 -0.29 7.65
N ASP A 76 -0.75 -0.70 8.91
CA ASP A 76 -1.63 -1.59 9.68
C ASP A 76 -3.09 -1.14 9.74
N VAL A 77 -3.32 0.16 9.55
CA VAL A 77 -4.64 0.79 9.66
C VAL A 77 -5.49 0.60 8.39
N VAL A 78 -4.94 -0.03 7.34
CA VAL A 78 -5.62 -0.26 6.05
C VAL A 78 -6.53 -1.49 6.10
N SER A 79 -7.31 -1.64 7.17
CA SER A 79 -8.02 -2.88 7.53
C SER A 79 -9.50 -3.04 7.08
N PRO A 80 -10.02 -2.49 5.96
CA PRO A 80 -11.32 -2.94 5.49
C PRO A 80 -11.21 -4.42 5.11
N ALA A 81 -11.99 -5.29 5.76
CA ALA A 81 -12.00 -6.73 5.48
C ALA A 81 -12.34 -7.06 4.02
N SER A 82 -12.97 -6.13 3.29
CA SER A 82 -13.33 -6.23 1.88
C SER A 82 -12.22 -5.81 0.90
N LEU A 83 -11.10 -5.27 1.38
CA LEU A 83 -10.07 -4.68 0.54
C LEU A 83 -9.35 -5.75 -0.29
N LYS A 84 -9.50 -5.68 -1.61
CA LYS A 84 -8.88 -6.60 -2.57
C LYS A 84 -7.61 -6.05 -3.20
N GLN A 85 -7.51 -4.73 -3.35
CA GLN A 85 -6.39 -4.07 -4.01
C GLN A 85 -5.85 -2.93 -3.16
N LEU A 86 -4.53 -2.91 -2.97
CA LEU A 86 -3.83 -1.86 -2.25
C LEU A 86 -2.60 -1.39 -3.03
N SER A 87 -2.51 -0.08 -3.26
CA SER A 87 -1.32 0.58 -3.81
C SER A 87 -0.77 1.57 -2.79
N LEU A 88 0.47 1.37 -2.36
CA LEU A 88 1.11 2.14 -1.28
C LEU A 88 1.92 3.35 -1.79
N GLY A 89 1.98 3.58 -3.10
CA GLY A 89 2.62 4.77 -3.68
C GLY A 89 4.06 4.98 -3.17
N GLY A 90 4.33 6.12 -2.54
CA GLY A 90 5.66 6.53 -2.05
C GLY A 90 6.27 5.73 -0.90
N PHE A 91 5.60 4.69 -0.43
CA PHE A 91 5.94 4.01 0.81
C PHE A 91 7.34 3.37 0.74
N ASN A 92 8.17 3.69 1.72
CA ASN A 92 9.53 3.17 1.89
C ASN A 92 9.86 2.98 3.38
N GLN A 93 8.88 2.60 4.20
CA GLN A 93 9.07 2.24 5.61
C GLN A 93 9.22 0.71 5.75
N PRO A 94 9.95 0.23 6.77
CA PRO A 94 10.03 -1.20 7.07
C PRO A 94 8.64 -1.80 7.31
N ILE A 95 8.43 -3.02 6.82
CA ILE A 95 7.18 -3.78 7.03
C ILE A 95 7.43 -4.73 8.19
N VAL A 96 7.22 -4.26 9.41
CA VAL A 96 7.40 -5.03 10.65
C VAL A 96 6.05 -5.21 11.30
N ASP A 97 5.68 -6.46 11.62
CA ASP A 97 4.44 -6.83 12.29
C ASP A 97 3.15 -6.35 11.60
N VAL A 98 3.22 -6.15 10.28
CA VAL A 98 2.08 -5.66 9.50
C VAL A 98 1.01 -6.72 9.30
N VAL A 99 -0.23 -6.38 9.66
CA VAL A 99 -1.40 -7.24 9.44
C VAL A 99 -2.14 -6.79 8.19
N TRP A 100 -2.01 -7.57 7.11
CA TRP A 100 -2.70 -7.29 5.85
C TRP A 100 -4.17 -7.72 5.88
N PRO A 101 -5.06 -7.08 5.09
CA PRO A 101 -6.44 -7.52 4.95
C PRO A 101 -6.55 -8.96 4.46
N ALA A 102 -7.38 -9.76 5.11
CA ALA A 102 -7.54 -11.18 4.81
C ALA A 102 -8.11 -11.48 3.41
N SER A 103 -8.66 -10.46 2.72
CA SER A 103 -9.16 -10.60 1.34
C SER A 103 -8.25 -9.96 0.28
N LEU A 104 -7.08 -9.42 0.69
CA LEU A 104 -6.16 -8.73 -0.21
C LEU A 104 -5.66 -9.68 -1.29
N GLN A 105 -5.81 -9.29 -2.55
CA GLN A 105 -5.42 -10.07 -3.73
C GLN A 105 -4.27 -9.41 -4.49
N LEU A 106 -4.25 -8.07 -4.54
CA LEU A 106 -3.25 -7.31 -5.29
C LEU A 106 -2.62 -6.28 -4.36
N LEU A 107 -1.29 -6.33 -4.22
CA LEU A 107 -0.51 -5.36 -3.48
C LEU A 107 0.58 -4.77 -4.37
N SER A 108 0.67 -3.44 -4.41
CA SER A 108 1.70 -2.74 -5.17
C SER A 108 2.44 -1.74 -4.30
N PHE A 109 3.77 -1.86 -4.30
CA PHE A 109 4.69 -0.86 -3.75
C PHE A 109 5.17 0.06 -4.87
N GLY A 110 5.31 1.36 -4.59
CA GLY A 110 5.77 2.30 -5.60
C GLY A 110 7.28 2.32 -5.78
N ARG A 111 7.73 3.29 -6.57
CA ARG A 111 9.07 3.35 -7.16
C ARG A 111 10.23 3.27 -6.16
N PHE A 112 10.03 3.83 -4.96
CA PHE A 112 11.10 4.06 -3.99
C PHE A 112 11.20 3.01 -2.89
N PHE A 113 10.27 2.05 -2.81
CA PHE A 113 10.31 1.00 -1.81
C PHE A 113 11.57 0.13 -1.96
N ASN A 114 12.40 0.09 -0.92
CA ASN A 114 13.60 -0.73 -0.85
C ASN A 114 13.87 -1.19 0.58
N GLN A 115 12.85 -1.77 1.22
CA GLN A 115 12.93 -2.28 2.58
C GLN A 115 12.91 -3.81 2.59
N SER A 116 13.51 -4.40 3.63
CA SER A 116 13.55 -5.85 3.78
C SER A 116 12.15 -6.44 3.87
N ILE A 117 11.89 -7.53 3.14
CA ILE A 117 10.63 -8.30 3.19
C ILE A 117 10.84 -9.74 3.68
N ALA A 118 12.03 -10.06 4.19
CA ALA A 118 12.42 -11.44 4.56
C ALA A 118 11.47 -12.09 5.58
N ASN A 119 10.93 -11.30 6.50
CA ASN A 119 10.10 -11.76 7.61
C ASN A 119 8.64 -11.28 7.51
N VAL A 120 8.21 -10.86 6.31
CA VAL A 120 6.84 -10.35 6.13
C VAL A 120 5.89 -11.53 5.95
N VAL A 121 4.83 -11.55 6.77
CA VAL A 121 3.73 -12.49 6.62
C VAL A 121 2.72 -11.92 5.64
N TRP A 122 2.59 -12.54 4.46
CA TRP A 122 1.63 -12.13 3.43
C TRP A 122 0.28 -12.83 3.60
N PRO A 123 -0.85 -12.19 3.22
CA PRO A 123 -2.15 -12.84 3.31
C PRO A 123 -2.24 -13.98 2.28
N THR A 124 -2.86 -15.10 2.67
CA THR A 124 -2.97 -16.31 1.84
C THR A 124 -3.79 -16.09 0.56
N THR A 125 -4.61 -15.03 0.52
CA THR A 125 -5.39 -14.63 -0.65
C THR A 125 -4.62 -13.78 -1.66
N LEU A 126 -3.41 -13.32 -1.31
CA LEU A 126 -2.61 -12.48 -2.19
C LEU A 126 -2.29 -13.28 -3.45
N LYS A 127 -2.57 -12.71 -4.62
CA LYS A 127 -2.33 -13.31 -5.95
C LYS A 127 -1.19 -12.64 -6.67
N GLN A 128 -1.02 -11.34 -6.45
CA GLN A 128 -0.01 -10.53 -7.10
C GLN A 128 0.60 -9.54 -6.10
N LEU A 129 1.93 -9.51 -6.12
CA LEU A 129 2.74 -8.56 -5.39
C LEU A 129 3.69 -7.89 -6.38
N SER A 130 3.62 -6.56 -6.46
CA SER A 130 4.44 -5.77 -7.39
C SER A 130 5.35 -4.82 -6.63
N PHE A 131 6.61 -4.74 -7.07
CA PHE A 131 7.60 -3.81 -6.52
C PHE A 131 8.07 -2.78 -7.55
N GLY A 132 8.42 -1.60 -7.07
CA GLY A 132 8.99 -0.53 -7.87
C GLY A 132 10.47 -0.71 -8.22
N HIS A 133 10.99 0.21 -9.03
CA HIS A 133 12.33 0.13 -9.61
C HIS A 133 13.49 0.09 -8.63
N LYS A 134 13.33 0.63 -7.42
CA LYS A 134 14.39 0.68 -6.39
C LYS A 134 14.48 -0.59 -5.56
N PHE A 135 13.53 -1.52 -5.68
CA PHE A 135 13.56 -2.76 -4.93
C PHE A 135 14.71 -3.65 -5.42
N THR A 136 15.63 -3.97 -4.51
CA THR A 136 16.84 -4.76 -4.80
C THR A 136 16.79 -6.14 -4.13
N LYS A 137 17.74 -7.01 -4.52
CA LYS A 137 17.86 -8.37 -3.96
C LYS A 137 18.27 -8.38 -2.48
N GLU A 138 18.95 -7.34 -2.00
CA GLU A 138 19.33 -7.21 -0.58
C GLU A 138 18.11 -7.06 0.32
N SER A 139 17.05 -6.45 -0.20
CA SER A 139 15.74 -6.29 0.44
C SER A 139 14.95 -7.58 0.59
N PHE A 140 15.45 -8.72 0.09
CA PHE A 140 14.82 -10.03 0.35
C PHE A 140 15.42 -10.73 1.59
N GLY A 141 16.48 -10.17 2.19
CA GLY A 141 17.44 -10.97 2.97
C GLY A 141 18.24 -11.87 2.03
N ARG A 142 19.48 -12.25 2.35
CA ARG A 142 20.39 -12.94 1.39
C ARG A 142 19.71 -14.12 0.65
N PRO A 143 19.71 -14.07 -0.70
CA PRO A 143 20.43 -15.11 -1.44
C PRO A 143 21.40 -14.50 -2.45
N ARG A 144 22.58 -15.13 -2.58
CA ARG A 144 23.55 -14.81 -3.63
C ARG A 144 22.92 -15.07 -5.00
N CYS A 145 22.63 -14.02 -5.78
CA CYS A 145 22.61 -14.09 -7.26
C CYS A 145 22.45 -12.71 -7.91
N SER A 146 23.18 -12.44 -8.98
CA SER A 146 23.23 -11.19 -9.77
C SER A 146 22.11 -11.09 -10.84
N SER A 147 21.88 -9.90 -11.41
CA SER A 147 21.06 -9.59 -12.62
C SER A 147 19.51 -9.48 -12.48
N TYR A 148 18.86 -8.78 -13.42
CA TYR A 148 17.98 -7.59 -13.31
C TYR A 148 16.43 -7.74 -13.33
N ARG A 149 15.74 -6.63 -12.95
CA ARG A 149 14.40 -6.07 -13.35
C ARG A 149 13.07 -6.67 -12.86
N LEU A 150 12.14 -5.74 -12.53
CA LEU A 150 10.70 -5.84 -12.20
C LEU A 150 10.23 -7.17 -11.60
N ALA A 151 10.15 -7.22 -10.27
CA ALA A 151 9.54 -8.33 -9.55
C ALA A 151 8.02 -8.13 -9.51
N VAL A 152 7.31 -8.78 -10.44
CA VAL A 152 5.92 -9.20 -10.20
C VAL A 152 6.01 -10.60 -9.59
N VAL A 153 5.80 -10.70 -8.29
CA VAL A 153 5.76 -11.98 -7.58
C VAL A 153 4.30 -12.43 -7.58
N SER A 154 3.95 -13.36 -8.46
CA SER A 154 2.67 -14.08 -8.31
C SER A 154 2.88 -15.16 -7.26
N THR A 155 2.03 -15.19 -6.25
CA THR A 155 2.13 -16.11 -5.11
C THR A 155 1.95 -17.57 -5.49
N SER A 156 1.36 -17.87 -6.66
CA SER A 156 1.30 -19.23 -7.22
C SER A 156 2.66 -19.73 -7.77
N ARG A 157 3.65 -18.83 -7.88
CA ARG A 157 5.05 -19.12 -8.25
C ARG A 157 6.05 -18.29 -7.45
N LEU A 158 5.92 -18.29 -6.12
CA LEU A 158 7.02 -17.86 -5.23
C LEU A 158 8.31 -18.71 -5.45
N SER A 159 8.24 -19.77 -6.25
CA SER A 159 9.34 -20.67 -6.60
C SER A 159 10.24 -20.23 -7.77
N GLU A 160 9.91 -19.21 -8.56
CA GLU A 160 10.71 -18.87 -9.77
C GLU A 160 11.74 -17.73 -9.60
N TRP A 161 12.32 -17.57 -8.40
CA TRP A 161 13.57 -16.79 -8.20
C TRP A 161 14.74 -17.62 -7.64
N CYS A 162 14.51 -18.92 -7.41
CA CYS A 162 15.54 -19.94 -7.21
C CYS A 162 15.21 -21.17 -8.06
N GLY A 163 15.79 -21.27 -9.27
CA GLY A 163 15.75 -22.48 -10.07
C GLY A 163 16.87 -22.44 -11.11
N ARG A 164 17.81 -23.39 -11.20
CA ARG A 164 17.96 -24.73 -10.61
C ARG A 164 19.44 -24.98 -10.31
N PRO A 165 19.80 -25.91 -9.39
CA PRO A 165 21.17 -26.41 -9.34
C PRO A 165 21.49 -27.14 -10.65
N ARG A 166 22.69 -26.93 -11.19
CA ARG A 166 23.35 -27.94 -12.02
C ARG A 166 24.20 -28.79 -11.09
#